data_AF-A0A2E4DLJ1-F1
#
_entry.id   AF-A0A2E4DLJ1-F1
#
_cell.length_a   1.000
_cell.length_b   1.000
_cell.length_c   1.000
_cell.angle_alpha   90.00
_cell.angle_beta   90.00
_cell.angle_gamma   90.00
#
_symmetry.space_group_name_H-M   'P 1'
#
loop_
_entity.id
_entity.type
_entity.pdbx_description
1 polymer ?
#
loop_
_entity_poly.entity_id
_entity_poly.type
_entity_poly.pdbx_seq_one_letter_code
_entity_poly.pdbx_strand_id
1 'polypeptide(L)'
;MERPRWRFTLNCRIHQRLQFGLEYNPVAKEVNPLLSLFLMTEGESGWRPALFLGTSSDRIGSPAGKQAYFVTVSKGLPKLPISAYATLNYSEWNKELGVTSVNIPFGITVNFGQYLSIRPMYDGDRSHLMLNYFADHYGVSLMYIWLERGGVSTSVQF
;
A
#
# COMPACT_ATOMS: atom_id res chain seq x y z
N MET A 1 -16.02 9.87 14.78
CA MET A 1 -15.41 8.52 14.84
C MET A 1 -13.92 8.69 15.07
N GLU A 2 -13.39 8.19 16.19
CA GLU A 2 -11.95 7.94 16.31
C GLU A 2 -11.57 6.94 15.19
N ARG A 3 -10.55 7.28 14.41
CA ARG A 3 -10.15 6.53 13.21
C ARG A 3 -8.72 5.97 13.41
N PRO A 4 -8.34 4.92 12.67
CA PRO A 4 -7.20 4.07 13.03
C PRO A 4 -5.89 4.85 13.11
N ARG A 5 -5.32 4.93 14.31
CA ARG A 5 -3.93 5.39 14.52
C ARG A 5 -2.92 4.26 14.37
N TRP A 6 -3.40 3.02 14.34
CA TRP A 6 -2.58 1.82 14.39
C TRP A 6 -3.04 0.83 13.34
N ARG A 7 -2.10 0.30 12.58
CA ARG A 7 -2.30 -0.83 11.66
C ARG A 7 -1.22 -1.86 11.87
N PHE A 8 -1.61 -3.12 11.78
CA PHE A 8 -0.71 -4.25 11.93
C PHE A 8 -0.87 -5.12 10.71
N THR A 9 0.24 -5.41 10.04
CA THR A 9 0.23 -6.28 8.86
C THR A 9 1.17 -7.44 9.06
N LEU A 10 0.70 -8.63 8.73
CA LEU A 10 1.49 -9.84 8.68
C LEU A 10 1.53 -10.28 7.22
N ASN A 11 2.72 -10.50 6.67
CA ASN A 11 2.91 -10.92 5.29
C ASN A 11 3.76 -12.19 5.22
N CYS A 12 3.40 -13.10 4.33
CA CYS A 12 4.12 -14.34 4.06
C CYS A 12 4.27 -14.50 2.56
N ARG A 13 5.52 -14.62 2.10
CA ARG A 13 5.85 -14.89 0.70
C ARG A 13 5.79 -16.40 0.46
N ILE A 14 4.71 -16.85 -0.16
CA ILE A 14 4.48 -18.27 -0.46
C ILE A 14 5.22 -18.69 -1.74
N HIS A 15 5.39 -17.76 -2.69
CA HIS A 15 6.13 -17.98 -3.93
C HIS A 15 6.86 -16.69 -4.33
N GLN A 16 7.84 -16.76 -5.23
CA GLN A 16 8.59 -15.59 -5.72
C GLN A 16 7.71 -14.46 -6.29
N ARG A 17 6.47 -14.80 -6.67
CA ARG A 17 5.48 -13.87 -7.22
C ARG A 17 4.23 -13.72 -6.39
N LEU A 18 4.07 -14.49 -5.32
CA LEU A 18 2.83 -14.55 -4.54
C LEU A 18 3.11 -14.28 -3.07
N GLN A 19 2.42 -13.29 -2.53
CA GLN A 19 2.40 -12.96 -1.12
C GLN A 19 0.96 -12.98 -0.61
N PHE A 20 0.78 -13.61 0.54
CA PHE A 20 -0.44 -13.53 1.32
C PHE A 20 -0.17 -12.72 2.57
N GLY A 21 -1.18 -12.02 3.09
CA GLY A 21 -1.06 -11.32 4.34
C GLY A 21 -2.39 -11.15 5.06
N LEU A 22 -2.30 -10.65 6.28
CA LEU A 22 -3.41 -10.25 7.11
C LEU A 22 -3.16 -8.83 7.59
N GLU A 23 -4.15 -7.96 7.44
CA GLU A 23 -4.18 -6.66 8.10
C GLU A 23 -5.12 -6.72 9.29
N TYR A 24 -4.66 -6.27 10.45
CA TYR A 24 -5.50 -6.03 11.61
C TYR A 24 -5.62 -4.54 11.88
N ASN A 25 -6.87 -4.08 11.99
CA ASN A 25 -7.24 -2.72 12.33
C ASN A 25 -8.02 -2.74 13.66
N PRO A 26 -7.40 -2.37 14.79
CA PRO A 26 -8.02 -2.47 16.11
C PRO A 26 -9.22 -1.53 16.29
N VAL A 27 -9.24 -0.39 15.59
CA VAL A 27 -10.32 0.59 15.70
C VAL A 27 -11.58 0.12 15.00
N ALA A 28 -11.44 -0.51 13.82
CA ALA A 28 -12.56 -1.11 13.11
C ALA A 28 -12.88 -2.54 13.59
N LYS A 29 -12.04 -3.13 14.45
CA LYS A 29 -12.15 -4.51 14.93
C LYS A 29 -12.24 -5.53 13.79
N GLU A 30 -11.45 -5.31 12.74
CA GLU A 30 -11.47 -6.13 11.53
C GLU A 30 -10.11 -6.76 11.24
N VAL A 31 -10.16 -7.94 10.63
CA VAL A 31 -9.01 -8.62 10.04
C VAL A 31 -9.31 -8.79 8.56
N ASN A 32 -8.45 -8.25 7.70
CA ASN A 32 -8.63 -8.28 6.25
C ASN A 32 -7.53 -9.10 5.59
N PRO A 33 -7.87 -10.02 4.66
CA PRO A 33 -6.88 -10.72 3.88
C PRO A 33 -6.24 -9.79 2.86
N LEU A 34 -4.93 -9.90 2.75
CA LEU A 34 -4.11 -9.23 1.75
C LEU A 34 -3.59 -10.27 0.78
N LEU A 35 -3.64 -9.95 -0.50
CA LEU A 35 -3.04 -10.75 -1.56
C LEU A 35 -2.20 -9.83 -2.44
N SER A 36 -1.04 -10.30 -2.87
CA SER A 36 -0.26 -9.64 -3.91
C SER A 36 0.33 -10.69 -4.85
N LEU A 37 0.02 -10.56 -6.14
CA LEU A 37 0.50 -11.45 -7.20
C LEU A 37 1.21 -10.62 -8.27
N PHE A 38 2.52 -10.81 -8.38
CA PHE A 38 3.33 -10.22 -9.45
C PHE A 38 3.07 -10.92 -10.78
N LEU A 39 2.54 -10.16 -11.73
CA LEU A 39 2.39 -10.59 -13.12
C LEU A 39 3.71 -10.38 -13.88
N MET A 40 4.39 -9.29 -13.57
CA MET A 40 5.68 -8.94 -14.14
C MET A 40 6.56 -8.31 -13.06
N THR A 41 7.79 -8.80 -12.93
CA THR A 41 8.82 -8.14 -12.12
C THR A 41 9.49 -7.06 -12.94
N GLU A 42 9.96 -6.01 -12.27
CA GLU A 42 10.74 -4.95 -12.88
C GLU A 42 11.99 -5.53 -13.56
N GLY A 43 12.30 -5.04 -14.77
CA GLY A 43 13.50 -5.45 -15.51
C GLY A 43 14.67 -4.51 -15.27
N GLU A 44 15.89 -5.05 -15.26
CA GLU A 44 17.14 -4.31 -15.10
C GLU A 44 17.55 -3.57 -16.38
N SER A 45 17.26 -4.14 -17.55
CA SER A 45 17.60 -3.59 -18.86
C SER A 45 16.34 -3.11 -19.60
N GLY A 46 16.20 -1.80 -19.76
CA GLY A 46 15.11 -1.17 -20.52
C GLY A 46 13.91 -0.70 -19.68
N TRP A 47 12.89 -0.15 -20.36
CA TRP A 47 11.67 0.35 -19.73
C TRP A 47 10.66 -0.78 -19.47
N ARG A 48 11.01 -1.68 -18.55
CA ARG A 48 10.10 -2.74 -18.06
C ARG A 48 9.73 -2.46 -16.61
N PRO A 49 8.49 -2.01 -16.32
CA PRO A 49 8.02 -1.80 -14.95
C PRO A 49 7.69 -3.13 -14.25
N ALA A 50 7.50 -3.09 -12.94
CA ALA A 50 6.78 -4.13 -12.22
C ALA A 50 5.26 -3.94 -12.42
N LEU A 51 4.54 -5.06 -12.49
CA LEU A 51 3.08 -5.12 -12.58
C LEU A 51 2.59 -6.20 -11.63
N PHE A 52 1.67 -5.84 -10.72
CA PHE A 52 1.08 -6.79 -9.79
C PHE A 52 -0.39 -6.48 -9.53
N LEU A 53 -1.15 -7.52 -9.24
CA LEU A 53 -2.51 -7.41 -8.76
C LEU A 53 -2.57 -7.71 -7.26
N GLY A 54 -3.59 -7.21 -6.59
CA GLY A 54 -3.75 -7.49 -5.17
C GLY A 54 -5.07 -7.06 -4.58
N THR A 55 -5.18 -7.34 -3.29
CA THR A 55 -6.32 -6.98 -2.46
C THR A 55 -5.87 -6.27 -1.19
N SER A 56 -6.66 -5.30 -0.71
CA SER A 56 -6.43 -4.62 0.56
C SER A 56 -7.75 -4.17 1.20
N SER A 57 -7.72 -3.72 2.46
CA SER A 57 -8.77 -2.83 2.96
C SER A 57 -8.93 -1.67 1.97
N ASP A 58 -10.17 -1.23 1.72
CA ASP A 58 -10.47 -0.30 0.62
C ASP A 58 -9.60 0.96 0.65
N ARG A 59 -9.65 1.71 1.75
CA ARG A 59 -8.82 2.90 1.95
C ARG A 59 -8.83 3.32 3.41
N ILE A 60 -7.84 4.12 3.81
CA ILE A 60 -7.88 4.71 5.15
C ILE A 60 -9.16 5.54 5.28
N GLY A 61 -9.99 5.20 6.26
CA GLY A 61 -11.26 5.85 6.54
C GLY A 61 -12.50 5.21 5.91
N SER A 62 -12.37 4.11 5.16
CA SER A 62 -13.53 3.32 4.73
C SER A 62 -14.24 2.66 5.92
N PRO A 63 -15.55 2.37 5.81
CA PRO A 63 -16.25 1.50 6.74
C PRO A 63 -15.60 0.12 6.85
N ALA A 64 -15.88 -0.59 7.95
CA ALA A 64 -15.41 -1.94 8.16
C ALA A 64 -15.95 -2.90 7.09
N GLY A 65 -15.15 -3.91 6.72
CA GLY A 65 -15.52 -4.94 5.75
C GLY A 65 -15.56 -4.45 4.29
N LYS A 66 -14.93 -3.31 3.98
CA LYS A 66 -14.76 -2.82 2.61
C LYS A 66 -13.42 -3.25 2.05
N GLN A 67 -13.45 -3.92 0.90
CA GLN A 67 -12.28 -4.40 0.21
C GLN A 67 -11.99 -3.56 -1.05
N ALA A 68 -10.70 -3.43 -1.35
CA ALA A 68 -10.19 -2.96 -2.62
C ALA A 68 -9.53 -4.10 -3.40
N TYR A 69 -9.67 -4.04 -4.73
CA TYR A 69 -9.00 -4.92 -5.68
C TYR A 69 -8.29 -4.06 -6.69
N PHE A 70 -7.00 -4.32 -6.89
CA PHE A 70 -6.18 -3.38 -7.64
C PHE A 70 -5.18 -4.06 -8.57
N VAL A 71 -4.75 -3.28 -9.56
CA VAL A 71 -3.58 -3.56 -10.40
C VAL A 71 -2.65 -2.37 -10.31
N THR A 72 -1.40 -2.61 -9.95
CA THR A 72 -0.38 -1.58 -9.76
C THR A 72 0.74 -1.76 -10.77
N VAL A 73 1.12 -0.66 -11.40
CA VAL A 73 2.37 -0.53 -12.15
C VAL A 73 3.35 0.30 -11.34
N SER A 74 4.60 -0.16 -11.24
CA SER A 74 5.67 0.57 -10.54
C SER A 74 6.99 0.51 -11.28
N LYS A 75 7.79 1.58 -11.17
CA LYS A 75 9.11 1.64 -11.81
C LYS A 75 10.09 2.44 -10.96
N GLY A 76 11.29 1.90 -10.77
CA GLY A 76 12.45 2.62 -10.26
C GLY A 76 13.10 3.48 -11.36
N LEU A 77 13.49 4.70 -11.01
CA LEU A 77 14.26 5.55 -11.89
C LEU A 77 15.74 5.11 -11.87
N PRO A 78 16.36 4.83 -13.03
CA PRO A 78 17.77 4.48 -13.07
C PRO A 78 18.63 5.59 -12.43
N LYS A 79 19.59 5.20 -11.59
CA LYS A 79 20.56 6.09 -10.91
C LYS A 79 19.99 7.06 -9.88
N LEU A 80 18.69 7.07 -9.65
CA LEU A 80 18.04 7.86 -8.60
C LEU A 80 17.45 6.91 -7.56
N PRO A 81 17.49 7.23 -6.27
CA PRO A 81 16.84 6.44 -5.23
C PRO A 81 15.32 6.67 -5.22
N ILE A 82 14.71 6.80 -6.39
CA ILE A 82 13.32 7.20 -6.58
C ILE A 82 12.59 6.10 -7.33
N SER A 83 11.41 5.72 -6.85
CA SER A 83 10.46 4.91 -7.61
C SER A 83 9.10 5.58 -7.63
N ALA A 84 8.34 5.35 -8.70
CA ALA A 84 6.97 5.81 -8.83
C ALA A 84 6.04 4.63 -9.06
N TYR A 85 4.80 4.76 -8.62
CA TYR A 85 3.75 3.80 -8.91
C TYR A 85 2.42 4.51 -9.20
N ALA A 86 1.59 3.81 -9.96
CA ALA A 86 0.18 4.14 -10.14
C ALA A 86 -0.62 2.84 -10.09
N THR A 87 -1.85 2.96 -9.60
CA THR A 87 -2.71 1.82 -9.32
C THR A 87 -4.06 2.08 -9.95
N LEU A 88 -4.60 1.11 -10.68
CA LEU A 88 -6.01 1.07 -11.01
C LEU A 88 -6.72 0.29 -9.89
N ASN A 89 -7.61 0.94 -9.16
CA ASN A 89 -8.20 0.40 -7.94
C ASN A 89 -9.72 0.36 -8.04
N TYR A 90 -10.31 -0.82 -7.84
CA TYR A 90 -11.74 -0.99 -7.62
C TYR A 90 -12.04 -0.93 -6.13
N SER A 91 -12.91 0.00 -5.74
CA SER A 91 -13.31 0.31 -4.37
C SER A 91 -14.76 -0.08 -4.14
N GLU A 92 -14.99 -1.03 -3.22
CA GLU A 92 -16.32 -1.42 -2.76
C GLU A 92 -17.02 -0.29 -2.01
N TRP A 93 -16.28 0.57 -1.33
CA TRP A 93 -16.83 1.74 -0.64
C TRP A 93 -17.34 2.79 -1.63
N ASN A 94 -16.58 3.10 -2.69
CA ASN A 94 -17.05 4.01 -3.74
C ASN A 94 -18.31 3.45 -4.43
N LYS A 95 -18.35 2.14 -4.68
CA LYS A 95 -19.55 1.47 -5.20
C LYS A 95 -20.75 1.64 -4.27
N GLU A 96 -20.58 1.44 -2.97
CA GLU A 96 -21.65 1.63 -1.98
C GLU A 96 -22.14 3.08 -1.94
N LEU A 97 -21.22 4.05 -2.06
CA LEU A 97 -21.55 5.47 -2.12
C LEU A 97 -22.23 5.88 -3.44
N GLY A 98 -22.36 4.98 -4.42
CA GLY A 98 -22.95 5.28 -5.72
C GLY A 98 -22.08 6.20 -6.59
N VAL A 99 -20.80 6.35 -6.27
CA VAL A 99 -19.82 7.11 -7.07
C VAL A 99 -18.98 6.16 -7.92
N THR A 100 -18.09 6.71 -8.75
CA THR A 100 -17.19 5.92 -9.59
C THR A 100 -16.41 4.91 -8.75
N SER A 101 -16.72 3.61 -8.95
CA SER A 101 -16.13 2.51 -8.19
C SER A 101 -14.65 2.29 -8.48
N VAL A 102 -14.12 2.95 -9.52
CA VAL A 102 -12.72 2.88 -9.91
C VAL A 102 -12.05 4.22 -9.61
N ASN A 103 -10.89 4.18 -8.94
CA ASN A 103 -10.03 5.33 -8.72
C ASN A 103 -8.57 5.00 -9.07
N ILE A 104 -7.73 6.04 -9.10
CA ILE A 104 -6.32 5.92 -9.49
C ILE A 104 -5.43 6.44 -8.34
N PRO A 105 -5.05 5.58 -7.38
CA PRO A 105 -4.01 5.90 -6.42
C PRO A 105 -2.65 5.98 -7.11
N PHE A 106 -1.78 6.86 -6.63
CA PHE A 106 -0.40 6.96 -7.13
C PHE A 106 0.53 7.53 -6.06
N GLY A 107 1.82 7.36 -6.25
CA GLY A 107 2.80 7.90 -5.32
C GLY A 107 4.23 7.75 -5.79
N ILE A 108 5.11 8.41 -5.06
CA ILE A 108 6.55 8.39 -5.30
C ILE A 108 7.22 7.94 -4.01
N THR A 109 8.20 7.06 -4.10
CA THR A 109 9.05 6.66 -2.96
C THR A 109 10.45 7.18 -3.19
N VAL A 110 11.01 7.83 -2.18
CA VAL A 110 12.41 8.27 -2.13
C VAL A 110 13.11 7.45 -1.05
N ASN A 111 14.12 6.69 -1.43
CA ASN A 111 14.90 5.83 -0.53
C ASN A 111 16.12 6.57 0.02
N PHE A 112 16.41 6.36 1.30
CA PHE A 112 17.56 6.90 2.01
C PHE A 112 18.38 5.72 2.57
N GLY A 113 19.40 5.32 1.82
CA GLY A 113 20.14 4.10 2.10
C GLY A 113 19.27 2.86 1.89
N GLN A 114 19.54 1.83 2.69
CA GLN A 114 18.95 0.48 2.51
C GLN A 114 17.65 0.24 3.30
N TYR A 115 17.38 1.04 4.34
CA TYR A 115 16.30 0.75 5.28
C TYR A 115 15.21 1.83 5.34
N LEU A 116 15.53 3.08 5.01
CA LEU A 116 14.63 4.21 5.22
C LEU A 116 14.05 4.69 3.89
N SER A 117 12.77 5.06 3.87
CA SER A 117 12.15 5.72 2.73
C SER A 117 11.07 6.71 3.13
N ILE A 118 10.85 7.73 2.28
CA ILE A 118 9.71 8.64 2.37
C ILE A 118 8.83 8.44 1.15
N ARG A 119 7.51 8.42 1.37
CA ARG A 119 6.53 8.23 0.29
C ARG A 119 5.35 9.19 0.44
N PRO A 120 5.34 10.33 -0.29
CA PRO A 120 4.11 11.04 -0.59
C PRO A 120 3.25 10.20 -1.55
N MET A 121 1.96 10.14 -1.28
CA MET A 121 1.02 9.40 -2.11
C MET A 121 -0.39 10.00 -2.06
N TYR A 122 -1.18 9.71 -3.09
CA TYR A 122 -2.60 10.01 -3.19
C TYR A 122 -3.36 8.68 -3.26
N ASP A 123 -4.36 8.48 -2.41
CA ASP A 123 -5.11 7.22 -2.31
C ASP A 123 -6.32 7.13 -3.26
N GLY A 124 -6.45 8.07 -4.19
CA GLY A 124 -7.64 8.21 -5.04
C GLY A 124 -8.69 9.19 -4.50
N ASP A 125 -8.52 9.70 -3.27
CA ASP A 125 -9.36 10.75 -2.68
C ASP A 125 -8.53 11.78 -1.91
N ARG A 126 -7.58 11.34 -1.09
CA ARG A 126 -6.77 12.18 -0.19
C ARG A 126 -5.29 11.78 -0.18
N SER A 127 -4.46 12.77 0.14
CA SER A 127 -3.01 12.62 0.18
C SER A 127 -2.51 12.10 1.52
N HIS A 128 -1.45 11.32 1.50
CA HIS A 128 -0.77 10.79 2.68
C HIS A 128 0.73 10.97 2.52
N LEU A 129 1.43 11.12 3.64
CA LEU A 129 2.89 11.08 3.68
C LEU A 129 3.35 9.96 4.61
N MET A 130 4.21 9.09 4.12
CA MET A 130 4.71 7.94 4.86
C MET A 130 6.22 8.08 5.08
N LEU A 131 6.69 7.87 6.30
CA LEU A 131 8.09 7.60 6.60
C LEU A 131 8.20 6.13 6.98
N ASN A 132 8.99 5.35 6.25
CA ASN A 132 9.10 3.92 6.42
C ASN A 132 10.51 3.53 6.83
N TYR A 133 10.63 2.60 7.77
CA TYR A 133 11.85 1.91 8.13
C TYR A 133 11.61 0.41 8.00
N PHE A 134 12.39 -0.27 7.16
CA PHE A 134 12.33 -1.72 6.96
C PHE A 134 13.71 -2.31 7.14
N ALA A 135 13.84 -3.30 8.02
CA ALA A 135 15.06 -4.04 8.27
C ALA A 135 14.73 -5.53 8.43
N ASP A 136 15.40 -6.37 7.65
CA ASP A 136 15.21 -7.83 7.61
C ASP A 136 13.73 -8.22 7.43
N HIS A 137 13.11 -8.75 8.49
CA HIS A 137 11.72 -9.22 8.51
C HIS A 137 10.74 -8.19 9.06
N TYR A 138 11.20 -7.03 9.51
CA TYR A 138 10.40 -6.07 10.27
C TYR A 138 10.30 -4.73 9.55
N GLY A 139 9.11 -4.12 9.63
CA GLY A 139 8.86 -2.79 9.12
C GLY A 139 8.03 -1.95 10.07
N VAL A 140 8.35 -0.67 10.13
CA VAL A 140 7.59 0.35 10.84
C VAL A 140 7.39 1.53 9.90
N SER A 141 6.15 2.00 9.80
CA SER A 141 5.81 3.20 9.04
C SER A 141 5.13 4.22 9.95
N LEU A 142 5.65 5.44 9.97
CA LEU A 142 4.91 6.60 10.45
C LEU A 142 4.10 7.18 9.30
N MET A 143 2.84 7.48 9.57
CA MET A 143 1.86 7.89 8.57
C MET A 143 1.32 9.27 8.94
N TYR A 144 1.41 10.24 8.03
CA TYR A 144 0.66 11.48 8.11
C TYR A 144 -0.53 11.39 7.17
N ILE A 145 -1.61 10.86 7.74
CA ILE A 145 -2.84 10.46 7.07
C ILE A 145 -3.64 11.71 6.72
N TRP A 146 -4.07 11.81 5.45
CA TRP A 146 -4.79 12.98 4.90
C TRP A 146 -4.06 14.31 5.07
N LEU A 147 -2.78 14.27 5.46
CA LEU A 147 -2.02 15.43 5.92
C LEU A 147 -2.67 16.17 7.10
N GLU A 148 -3.40 15.44 7.95
CA GLU A 148 -4.11 15.98 9.11
C GLU A 148 -3.79 15.22 10.40
N ARG A 149 -3.47 13.92 10.31
CA ARG A 149 -3.43 13.03 11.48
C ARG A 149 -2.26 12.06 11.44
N GLY A 150 -1.63 11.84 12.59
CA GLY A 150 -0.59 10.83 12.75
C GLY A 150 -1.14 9.41 12.90
N GLY A 151 -0.47 8.45 12.29
CA GLY A 151 -0.68 7.02 12.47
C GLY A 151 0.62 6.23 12.41
N VAL A 152 0.55 4.97 12.83
CA VAL A 152 1.67 4.02 12.84
C VAL A 152 1.19 2.73 12.19
N SER A 153 2.01 2.17 11.31
CA SER A 153 1.85 0.82 10.81
C SER A 153 3.06 -0.02 11.18
N THR A 154 2.84 -1.28 11.52
CA THR A 154 3.91 -2.26 11.70
C THR A 154 3.69 -3.44 10.76
N SER A 155 4.78 -4.02 10.29
CA SER A 155 4.75 -5.15 9.38
C SER A 155 5.78 -6.19 9.76
N VAL A 156 5.39 -7.46 9.66
CA VAL A 156 6.33 -8.59 9.67
C VAL A 156 6.22 -9.34 8.34
N GLN A 157 7.35 -9.67 7.71
CA GLN A 157 7.41 -10.41 6.46
C GLN A 157 8.30 -11.65 6.58
N PHE A 158 7.74 -12.80 6.23
CA PHE A 158 8.44 -14.10 6.12
C PHE A 158 8.62 -14.52 4.67
#